data_AF-A0A972SRT3-F1
#
_entry.id   AF-A0A972SRT3-F1
#
_cell.length_a   1.000
_cell.length_b   1.000
_cell.length_c   1.000
_cell.angle_alpha   90.00
_cell.angle_beta   90.00
_cell.angle_gamma   90.00
#
_symmetry.space_group_name_H-M   'P 1'
#
loop_
_entity.id
_entity.type
_entity.pdbx_description
1 polymer ?
#
loop_
_entity_poly.entity_id
_entity_poly.type
_entity_poly.pdbx_seq_one_letter_code
_entity_poly.pdbx_strand_id
1 'polypeptide(L)'
;MRAGDWGEARRAVERIESWRRIPAPLMWMAEVRYRADGLESALPLLTELAWLSPGRLAGLLHRLADASVDTLRRKFDANFEGAGQTADLAWFPAWVLIEKPGLAPLLRDAQPSRQTAPERATRLLLQILSLERRGNQHELVDRRKALRELHAGLYAAYMRTR
;
A
#
# COMPACT_ATOMS: atom_id res chain seq x y z
N MET A 1 24.29 -15.33 0.59
CA MET A 1 24.47 -14.07 1.36
C MET A 1 23.45 -14.10 2.49
N ARG A 2 23.89 -14.29 3.74
CA ARG A 2 23.06 -14.73 4.88
C ARG A 2 23.14 -13.70 6.01
N ALA A 3 22.01 -13.11 6.40
CA ALA A 3 21.71 -12.31 7.60
C ALA A 3 22.58 -11.06 7.94
N GLY A 4 23.91 -11.09 7.82
CA GLY A 4 24.78 -9.96 8.17
C GLY A 4 24.70 -8.76 7.22
N ASP A 5 24.46 -9.04 5.93
CA ASP A 5 24.44 -8.05 4.85
C ASP A 5 23.23 -7.08 4.96
N TRP A 6 22.06 -7.60 5.33
CA TRP A 6 20.83 -6.81 5.43
C TRP A 6 20.84 -5.83 6.61
N GLY A 7 21.51 -6.19 7.71
CA GLY A 7 21.68 -5.29 8.86
C GLY A 7 22.54 -4.08 8.52
N GLU A 8 23.59 -4.26 7.74
CA GLU A 8 24.43 -3.16 7.24
C GLU A 8 23.71 -2.30 6.21
N ALA A 9 23.02 -2.93 5.26
CA ALA A 9 22.20 -2.24 4.28
C ALA A 9 21.13 -1.35 4.96
N ARG A 10 20.46 -1.88 6.00
CA ARG A 10 19.51 -1.11 6.83
C ARG A 10 20.18 0.14 7.42
N ARG A 11 21.32 -0.02 8.10
CA ARG A 11 22.06 1.09 8.72
C ARG A 11 22.58 2.09 7.69
N ALA A 12 22.91 1.64 6.48
CA ALA A 12 23.33 2.53 5.40
C ALA A 12 22.17 3.44 4.95
N VAL A 13 20.97 2.89 4.79
CA VAL A 13 19.79 3.69 4.43
C VAL A 13 19.36 4.61 5.56
N GLU A 14 19.40 4.15 6.82
CA GLU A 14 19.05 4.96 8.00
C GLU A 14 19.96 6.20 8.19
N ARG A 15 21.18 6.18 7.64
CA ARG A 15 22.09 7.33 7.63
C ARG A 15 21.74 8.41 6.60
N ILE A 16 20.86 8.10 5.64
CA ILE A 16 20.40 9.08 4.67
C ILE A 16 19.32 9.94 5.34
N GLU A 17 19.56 11.25 5.43
CA GLU A 17 18.57 12.17 6.00
C GLU A 17 17.26 12.11 5.20
N SER A 18 16.13 12.07 5.91
CA SER A 18 14.80 12.03 5.31
C SER A 18 14.60 10.88 4.29
N TRP A 19 15.34 9.77 4.42
CA TRP A 19 15.32 8.65 3.46
C TRP A 19 13.91 8.19 3.08
N ARG A 20 12.98 8.20 4.05
CA ARG A 20 11.59 7.75 3.86
C ARG A 20 10.77 8.67 2.93
N ARG A 21 11.22 9.90 2.70
CA ARG A 21 10.62 10.86 1.75
C ARG A 21 11.27 10.84 0.36
N ILE A 22 12.35 10.07 0.19
CA ILE A 22 13.11 9.99 -1.06
C ILE A 22 12.80 8.63 -1.71
N PRO A 23 12.33 8.59 -2.97
CA PRO A 23 11.86 7.34 -3.58
C PRO A 23 12.88 6.19 -3.61
N ALA A 24 14.15 6.50 -3.89
CA ALA A 24 15.19 5.47 -4.00
C ALA A 24 15.56 4.87 -2.62
N PRO A 25 15.91 5.66 -1.60
CA PRO A 25 16.15 5.14 -0.25
C PRO A 25 14.95 4.41 0.36
N LEU A 26 13.72 4.91 0.15
CA LEU A 26 12.51 4.21 0.59
C LEU A 26 12.39 2.82 -0.03
N MET A 27 12.61 2.71 -1.35
CA MET A 27 12.62 1.43 -2.06
C MET A 27 13.70 0.49 -1.50
N TRP A 28 14.91 0.99 -1.23
CA TRP A 28 15.98 0.17 -0.65
C TRP A 28 15.60 -0.34 0.75
N MET A 29 15.04 0.52 1.62
CA MET A 29 14.59 0.06 2.94
C MET A 29 13.46 -0.97 2.85
N ALA A 30 12.51 -0.78 1.94
CA ALA A 30 11.43 -1.74 1.72
C ALA A 30 11.98 -3.11 1.31
N GLU A 31 12.96 -3.13 0.39
CA GLU A 31 13.64 -4.36 -0.03
C GLU A 31 14.41 -5.01 1.12
N VAL A 32 15.18 -4.22 1.88
CA VAL A 32 15.93 -4.71 3.05
C VAL A 32 15.00 -5.31 4.11
N ARG A 33 13.89 -4.63 4.44
CA ARG A 33 12.87 -5.13 5.38
C ARG A 33 12.24 -6.43 4.89
N TYR A 34 11.90 -6.49 3.61
CA TYR A 34 11.35 -7.71 3.03
C TYR A 34 12.32 -8.89 3.14
N ARG A 35 13.60 -8.68 2.79
CA ARG A 35 14.62 -9.74 2.79
C ARG A 35 15.02 -10.18 4.20
N ALA A 36 14.96 -9.28 5.18
CA ALA A 36 15.31 -9.57 6.57
C ALA A 36 14.15 -10.17 7.37
N ASP A 37 12.97 -9.57 7.26
CA ASP A 37 11.85 -9.77 8.21
C ASP A 37 10.56 -10.26 7.50
N GLY A 38 10.55 -10.30 6.17
CA GLY A 38 9.41 -10.75 5.36
C GLY A 38 8.45 -9.65 4.93
N LEU A 39 7.40 -10.05 4.20
CA LEU A 39 6.46 -9.14 3.56
C LEU A 39 5.74 -8.21 4.53
N GLU A 40 5.26 -8.72 5.66
CA GLU A 40 4.49 -7.93 6.63
C GLU A 40 5.26 -6.72 7.13
N SER A 41 6.56 -6.87 7.40
CA SER A 41 7.45 -5.79 7.83
C SER A 41 7.75 -4.77 6.71
N ALA A 42 7.61 -5.15 5.44
CA ALA A 42 7.83 -4.28 4.30
C ALA A 42 6.55 -3.57 3.82
N LEU A 43 5.37 -4.09 4.14
CA LEU A 43 4.07 -3.57 3.65
C LEU A 43 3.85 -2.06 3.89
N PRO A 44 4.18 -1.48 5.05
CA PRO A 44 4.07 -0.03 5.26
C PRO A 44 4.92 0.76 4.26
N LEU A 45 6.15 0.31 4.00
CA LEU A 45 7.09 0.99 3.10
C LEU A 45 6.73 0.79 1.63
N LEU A 46 6.21 -0.38 1.26
CA LEU A 46 5.66 -0.63 -0.08
C LEU A 46 4.45 0.27 -0.35
N THR A 47 3.61 0.49 0.67
CA THR A 47 2.45 1.39 0.61
C THR A 47 2.89 2.84 0.38
N GLU A 48 3.86 3.32 1.14
CA GLU A 48 4.43 4.66 0.95
C GLU A 48 5.10 4.82 -0.41
N LEU A 49 5.82 3.80 -0.86
CA LEU A 49 6.48 3.80 -2.17
C LEU A 49 5.45 3.83 -3.30
N ALA A 50 4.30 3.17 -3.14
CA ALA A 50 3.19 3.25 -4.08
C ALA A 50 2.77 4.71 -4.30
N TRP A 51 2.61 5.47 -3.22
CA TRP A 51 2.18 6.87 -3.28
C TRP A 51 3.26 7.81 -3.80
N LEU A 52 4.52 7.53 -3.46
CA LEU A 52 5.64 8.41 -3.77
C LEU A 52 6.22 8.16 -5.16
N SER A 53 6.32 6.89 -5.59
CA SER A 53 6.89 6.50 -6.88
C SER A 53 6.34 5.14 -7.33
N PRO A 54 5.16 5.13 -7.99
CA PRO A 54 4.53 3.91 -8.53
C PRO A 54 5.47 3.09 -9.43
N GLY A 55 6.31 3.74 -10.23
CA GLY A 55 7.28 3.06 -11.09
C GLY A 55 8.36 2.30 -10.31
N ARG A 56 8.84 2.86 -9.20
CA ARG A 56 9.80 2.15 -8.33
C ARG A 56 9.14 1.01 -7.57
N LEU A 57 7.87 1.17 -7.17
CA LEU A 57 7.09 0.06 -6.64
C LEU A 57 7.00 -1.07 -7.67
N ALA A 58 6.61 -0.77 -8.92
CA ALA A 58 6.51 -1.77 -9.99
C ALA A 58 7.83 -2.55 -10.16
N GLY A 59 8.95 -1.84 -10.25
CA GLY A 59 10.27 -2.46 -10.36
C GLY A 59 10.64 -3.28 -9.13
N LEU A 60 10.32 -2.80 -7.92
CA LEU A 60 10.60 -3.54 -6.69
C LEU A 60 9.77 -4.81 -6.60
N LEU A 61 8.45 -4.76 -6.85
CA LEU A 61 7.59 -5.94 -6.82
C LEU A 61 8.11 -7.04 -7.76
N HIS A 62 8.52 -6.64 -8.97
CA HIS A 62 9.14 -7.55 -9.93
C HIS A 62 10.44 -8.20 -9.39
N ARG A 63 11.29 -7.45 -8.68
CA ARG A 63 12.53 -7.98 -8.06
C ARG A 63 12.27 -8.87 -6.84
N LEU A 64 11.23 -8.58 -6.07
CA LEU A 64 10.88 -9.39 -4.90
C LEU A 64 10.37 -10.77 -5.32
N ALA A 65 9.61 -10.84 -6.44
CA ALA A 65 9.03 -12.07 -6.98
C ALA A 65 8.27 -12.88 -5.92
N ASP A 66 7.58 -12.17 -5.03
CA ASP A 66 6.77 -12.78 -3.98
C ASP A 66 5.44 -13.25 -4.56
N ALA A 67 5.18 -14.55 -4.52
CA ALA A 67 3.99 -15.14 -5.13
C ALA A 67 2.66 -14.56 -4.59
N SER A 68 2.64 -14.15 -3.32
CA SER A 68 1.45 -13.58 -2.69
C SER A 68 1.19 -12.15 -3.17
N VAL A 69 2.24 -11.37 -3.37
CA VAL A 69 2.16 -10.01 -3.92
C VAL A 69 1.87 -10.05 -5.41
N ASP A 70 2.49 -10.96 -6.15
CA ASP A 70 2.26 -11.14 -7.58
C ASP A 70 0.82 -11.54 -7.87
N THR A 71 0.22 -12.38 -7.00
CA THR A 71 -1.19 -12.74 -7.11
C THR A 71 -2.10 -11.54 -6.89
N LEU A 72 -1.83 -10.71 -5.87
CA LEU A 72 -2.58 -9.47 -5.65
C LEU A 72 -2.39 -8.50 -6.82
N ARG A 73 -1.17 -8.39 -7.34
CA ARG A 73 -0.84 -7.51 -8.46
C ARG A 73 -1.58 -7.89 -9.73
N ARG A 74 -1.59 -9.18 -10.10
CA ARG A 74 -2.35 -9.67 -11.26
C ARG A 74 -3.85 -9.38 -11.12
N LYS A 75 -4.41 -9.61 -9.93
CA LYS A 75 -5.83 -9.29 -9.70
C LYS A 75 -6.10 -7.78 -9.77
N PHE A 76 -5.19 -6.95 -9.26
CA PHE A 76 -5.30 -5.50 -9.39
C PHE A 76 -5.30 -5.08 -10.86
N ASP A 77 -4.32 -5.55 -11.64
CA ASP A 77 -4.22 -5.22 -13.07
C ASP A 77 -5.47 -5.68 -13.86
N ALA A 78 -6.12 -6.78 -13.43
CA ALA A 78 -7.32 -7.31 -14.09
C ALA A 78 -8.64 -6.65 -13.66
N ASN A 79 -8.74 -6.11 -12.43
CA ASN A 79 -10.01 -5.67 -11.85
C ASN A 79 -10.05 -4.18 -11.47
N PHE A 80 -8.91 -3.48 -11.46
CA PHE A 80 -8.87 -2.07 -11.14
C PHE A 80 -9.19 -1.23 -12.38
N GLU A 81 -10.25 -0.43 -12.28
CA GLU A 81 -10.63 0.54 -13.29
C GLU A 81 -9.79 1.82 -13.14
N GLY A 82 -8.60 1.81 -13.75
CA GLY A 82 -7.67 2.93 -13.79
C GLY A 82 -7.40 3.43 -15.21
N ALA A 83 -6.35 4.24 -15.38
CA ALA A 83 -5.91 4.72 -16.69
C ALA A 83 -5.11 3.67 -17.49
N GLY A 84 -4.86 2.48 -16.93
CA GLY A 84 -4.03 1.43 -17.53
C GLY A 84 -2.54 1.77 -17.48
N GLN A 85 -2.12 2.65 -16.57
CA GLN A 85 -0.76 3.18 -16.50
C GLN A 85 -0.06 2.74 -15.21
N THR A 86 1.28 2.74 -15.22
CA THR A 86 2.07 2.48 -14.00
C THR A 86 1.69 3.39 -12.84
N ALA A 87 1.22 4.61 -13.12
CA ALA A 87 0.72 5.55 -12.11
C ALA A 87 -0.47 5.01 -11.31
N ASP A 88 -1.27 4.10 -11.88
CA ASP A 88 -2.41 3.48 -11.18
C ASP A 88 -1.97 2.66 -9.97
N LEU A 89 -0.71 2.21 -9.92
CA LEU A 89 -0.20 1.49 -8.75
C LEU A 89 -0.18 2.32 -7.47
N ALA A 90 -0.33 3.64 -7.54
CA ALA A 90 -0.58 4.45 -6.35
C ALA A 90 -1.86 4.02 -5.61
N TRP A 91 -2.86 3.48 -6.33
CA TRP A 91 -4.12 2.95 -5.80
C TRP A 91 -4.03 1.52 -5.29
N PHE A 92 -2.93 0.81 -5.59
CA PHE A 92 -2.74 -0.58 -5.20
C PHE A 92 -2.94 -0.82 -3.69
N PRO A 93 -2.40 0.01 -2.76
CA PRO A 93 -2.62 -0.22 -1.33
C PRO A 93 -4.09 -0.11 -0.91
N ALA A 94 -4.83 0.84 -1.49
CA ALA A 94 -6.26 1.00 -1.23
C ALA A 94 -7.03 -0.24 -1.73
N TRP A 95 -6.74 -0.68 -2.96
CA TRP A 95 -7.38 -1.87 -3.53
C TRP A 95 -7.02 -3.16 -2.76
N VAL A 96 -5.78 -3.30 -2.27
CA VAL A 96 -5.37 -4.44 -1.42
C VAL A 96 -6.18 -4.52 -0.14
N LEU A 97 -6.58 -3.39 0.47
CA LEU A 97 -7.44 -3.38 1.66
C LEU A 97 -8.86 -3.90 1.38
N ILE A 98 -9.33 -3.82 0.13
CA ILE A 98 -10.61 -4.39 -0.28
C ILE A 98 -10.49 -5.92 -0.37
N GLU A 99 -9.48 -6.41 -1.08
CA GLU A 99 -9.26 -7.86 -1.25
C GLU A 99 -8.82 -8.57 0.04
N LYS A 100 -7.99 -7.91 0.85
CA LYS A 100 -7.42 -8.46 2.09
C LYS A 100 -7.56 -7.48 3.25
N PRO A 101 -8.78 -7.32 3.82
CA PRO A 101 -9.02 -6.44 4.95
C PRO A 101 -8.16 -6.76 6.18
N GLY A 102 -7.72 -8.00 6.33
CA GLY A 102 -6.82 -8.44 7.41
C GLY A 102 -5.46 -7.73 7.43
N LEU A 103 -5.02 -7.11 6.33
CA LEU A 103 -3.77 -6.34 6.26
C LEU A 103 -3.92 -4.91 6.80
N ALA A 104 -5.14 -4.48 7.16
CA ALA A 104 -5.40 -3.13 7.66
C ALA A 104 -4.53 -2.69 8.86
N PRO A 105 -4.20 -3.55 9.86
CA PRO A 105 -3.30 -3.16 10.94
C PRO A 105 -1.91 -2.79 10.42
N LEU A 106 -1.36 -3.57 9.49
CA LEU A 106 -0.02 -3.35 8.93
C LEU A 106 0.02 -2.08 8.08
N LEU A 107 -0.98 -1.89 7.20
CA LEU A 107 -1.03 -0.70 6.33
C LEU A 107 -1.28 0.61 7.10
N ARG A 108 -1.75 0.53 8.35
CA ARG A 108 -1.92 1.71 9.21
C ARG A 108 -0.58 2.34 9.59
N ASP A 109 0.48 1.54 9.68
CA ASP A 109 1.83 1.98 10.07
C ASP A 109 2.58 2.72 8.95
N ALA A 110 1.98 2.76 7.75
CA ALA A 110 2.46 3.60 6.66
C ALA A 110 2.44 5.07 7.09
N GLN A 111 3.53 5.79 6.90
CA GLN A 111 3.62 7.22 7.18
C GLN A 111 2.88 8.05 6.12
N PRO A 112 2.35 9.23 6.49
CA PRO A 112 1.79 10.16 5.52
C PRO A 112 2.81 10.56 4.45
N SER A 113 2.36 10.70 3.21
CA SER A 113 3.19 11.14 2.09
C SER A 113 2.75 12.54 1.63
N ARG A 114 2.04 12.64 0.50
CA ARG A 114 1.62 13.90 -0.14
C ARG A 114 0.12 14.12 -0.07
N GLN A 115 -0.62 13.25 0.62
CA GLN A 115 -2.08 13.27 0.74
C GLN A 115 -2.79 13.27 -0.62
N THR A 116 -2.19 12.57 -1.60
CA THR A 116 -2.80 12.38 -2.92
C THR A 116 -4.10 11.60 -2.81
N ALA A 117 -4.92 11.62 -3.87
CA ALA A 117 -6.17 10.86 -3.88
C ALA A 117 -5.99 9.37 -3.52
N PRO A 118 -4.99 8.63 -4.04
CA PRO A 118 -4.76 7.23 -3.64
C PRO A 118 -4.40 7.04 -2.15
N GLU A 119 -3.59 7.95 -1.58
CA GLU A 119 -3.26 7.92 -0.16
C GLU A 119 -4.52 8.14 0.67
N ARG A 120 -5.31 9.17 0.35
CA ARG A 120 -6.58 9.46 1.04
C ARG A 120 -7.56 8.30 0.95
N ALA A 121 -7.64 7.62 -0.20
CA ALA A 121 -8.48 6.44 -0.37
C ALA A 121 -8.06 5.29 0.54
N THR A 122 -6.76 5.03 0.66
CA THR A 122 -6.23 4.02 1.59
C THR A 122 -6.60 4.36 3.03
N ARG A 123 -6.44 5.62 3.44
CA ARG A 123 -6.81 6.07 4.79
C ARG A 123 -8.32 5.98 5.06
N LEU A 124 -9.15 6.34 4.07
CA LEU A 124 -10.60 6.19 4.15
C LEU A 124 -11.01 4.73 4.31
N LEU A 125 -10.41 3.81 3.55
CA LEU A 125 -10.68 2.38 3.69
C LEU A 125 -10.27 1.85 5.07
N LEU A 126 -9.12 2.26 5.61
CA LEU A 126 -8.73 1.87 6.98
C LEU A 126 -9.75 2.34 8.03
N GLN A 127 -10.36 3.51 7.83
CA GLN A 127 -11.42 4.03 8.71
C GLN A 127 -12.71 3.24 8.54
N ILE A 128 -13.15 3.00 7.30
CA ILE A 128 -14.31 2.17 6.96
C ILE A 128 -14.19 0.79 7.62
N LEU A 129 -13.08 0.09 7.42
CA LEU A 129 -12.81 -1.22 8.02
C LEU A 129 -12.80 -1.18 9.56
N SER A 130 -12.41 -0.06 10.16
CA SER A 130 -12.48 0.12 11.61
C SER A 130 -13.91 0.36 12.08
N LEU A 131 -14.72 1.11 11.35
CA LEU A 131 -16.11 1.40 11.67
C LEU A 131 -17.01 0.16 11.51
N GLU A 132 -16.79 -0.63 10.45
CA GLU A 132 -17.48 -1.91 10.22
C GLU A 132 -17.32 -2.85 11.42
N ARG A 133 -16.09 -2.96 11.95
CA ARG A 133 -15.82 -3.79 13.13
C ARG A 133 -16.46 -3.27 14.42
N ARG A 134 -16.76 -1.97 14.51
CA ARG A 134 -17.36 -1.34 15.69
C ARG A 134 -18.88 -1.22 15.60
N GLY A 135 -19.48 -1.49 14.44
CA GLY A 135 -20.92 -1.37 14.22
C GLY A 135 -21.46 0.06 14.13
N ASN A 136 -20.61 1.07 13.93
CA ASN A 136 -21.06 2.48 13.82
C ASN A 136 -21.58 2.77 12.40
N GLN A 137 -22.87 2.56 12.19
CA GLN A 137 -23.51 2.68 10.87
C GLN A 137 -23.56 4.12 10.34
N HIS A 138 -23.74 5.12 11.22
CA HIS A 138 -23.91 6.51 10.78
C HIS A 138 -22.62 7.05 10.14
N GLU A 139 -21.50 6.97 10.85
CA GLU A 139 -20.20 7.41 10.31
C GLU A 139 -19.76 6.56 9.10
N LEU A 140 -20.17 5.28 9.05
CA LEU A 140 -19.83 4.40 7.94
C LEU A 140 -20.44 4.88 6.61
N VAL A 141 -21.68 5.38 6.64
CA VAL A 141 -22.36 5.94 5.45
C VAL A 141 -21.57 7.13 4.90
N ASP A 142 -21.13 8.04 5.77
CA ASP A 142 -20.37 9.22 5.34
C ASP A 142 -19.02 8.84 4.74
N ARG A 143 -18.30 7.88 5.33
CA ARG A 143 -17.01 7.42 4.79
C ARG A 143 -17.18 6.70 3.46
N ARG A 144 -18.23 5.89 3.30
CA ARG A 144 -18.57 5.22 2.04
C ARG A 144 -18.89 6.24 0.94
N LYS A 145 -19.65 7.29 1.28
CA LYS A 145 -19.92 8.41 0.36
C LYS A 145 -18.63 9.12 -0.06
N ALA A 146 -17.75 9.44 0.90
CA ALA A 146 -16.46 10.05 0.60
C ALA A 146 -15.56 9.18 -0.29
N LEU A 147 -15.56 7.85 -0.08
CA LEU A 147 -14.84 6.91 -0.94
C LEU A 147 -15.39 6.92 -2.38
N ARG A 148 -16.73 6.93 -2.53
CA ARG A 148 -17.39 7.00 -3.84
C ARG A 148 -17.06 8.29 -4.59
N GLU A 149 -17.09 9.43 -3.90
CA GLU A 149 -16.74 10.74 -4.46
C GLU A 149 -15.26 10.82 -4.85
N LEU A 150 -14.39 10.15 -4.09
CA LEU A 150 -12.96 10.11 -4.37
C LEU A 150 -12.61 9.21 -5.56
N HIS A 151 -13.23 8.02 -5.66
CA HIS A 151 -13.01 7.09 -6.76
C HIS A 151 -14.16 6.07 -6.88
N ALA A 152 -15.04 6.27 -7.87
CA ALA A 152 -16.22 5.43 -8.08
C ALA A 152 -15.90 3.95 -8.33
N GLY A 153 -14.89 3.65 -9.16
CA GLY A 153 -14.48 2.26 -9.45
C GLY A 153 -13.98 1.50 -8.20
N LEU A 154 -13.15 2.13 -7.37
CA LEU A 154 -12.68 1.58 -6.10
C LEU A 154 -13.84 1.37 -5.11
N TYR A 155 -14.80 2.30 -5.05
CA TYR A 155 -16.02 2.11 -4.25
C TYR A 155 -16.86 0.93 -4.75
N ALA A 156 -17.04 0.79 -6.07
CA ALA A 156 -17.76 -0.34 -6.65
C ALA A 156 -17.07 -1.68 -6.34
N ALA A 157 -15.73 -1.74 -6.44
CA ALA A 157 -14.95 -2.90 -6.03
C ALA A 157 -15.15 -3.23 -4.54
N TYR A 158 -15.11 -2.21 -3.67
CA TYR A 158 -15.38 -2.38 -2.25
C TYR A 158 -16.78 -2.96 -2.00
N MET A 159 -17.82 -2.41 -2.64
CA MET A 159 -19.20 -2.88 -2.50
C MET A 159 -19.42 -4.31 -3.00
N ARG A 160 -18.61 -4.80 -3.95
CA ARG A 160 -18.69 -6.20 -4.41
C ARG A 160 -18.17 -7.22 -3.40
N THR A 161 -17.41 -6.77 -2.40
CA THR A 161 -16.78 -7.63 -1.37
C THR A 161 -17.46 -7.53 0.00
N ARG A 162 -18.59 -6.83 0.09
CA ARG A 162 -19.36 -6.59 1.31
C ARG A 162 -20.78 -7.06 1.15
#